data_AF-A0A6C0H696-F1
#
_entry.id   AF-A0A6C0H696-F1
#
_cell.length_a   1.000
_cell.length_b   1.000
_cell.length_c   1.000
_cell.angle_alpha   90.00
_cell.angle_beta   90.00
_cell.angle_gamma   90.00
#
_symmetry.space_group_name_H-M   'P 1'
#
loop_
_entity.id
_entity.type
_entity.pdbx_description
1 polymer ?
#
loop_
_entity_poly.entity_id
_entity_poly.type
_entity_poly.pdbx_seq_one_letter_code
_entity_poly.pdbx_strand_id
1 'polypeptide(L)'
;MPILPKKIVTLDSKHNEFMEEFQRNKTEVFPYIKNKINDYEIKKNANINNSLIVKECDDHINKLNEIINSLKKKEIDYYLNNGNIIYNFYKQKQNIDKNKTFLVTKKTNDLQSNINKYLLNTDNKQLNMDNFVYSKFECNNCNHGELIQIEEDGNFVCNNCGFTETSLVTNDKTYKEPPKEISYYAYQKINHFKEIIAQFQGKETIKIDENIVTIIKNQVKKERISLENLDNYELMKNILRKLKLSQYYEHIFFILSLFGIKPPYFSHIEEEKLINAFIDIQPYFHKHCPIERSNFLNYYNVLYHLCLHIGVVKYLYKIPKLKDHTKLLQHDEIMKNIFNDLGWKFTPTI
;
A
#
# COMPACT_ATOMS: atom_id res chain seq x y z
N MET A 1 -22.89 -15.32 -7.26
CA MET A 1 -21.78 -15.52 -8.20
C MET A 1 -20.64 -16.16 -7.46
N PRO A 2 -20.01 -17.23 -7.99
CA PRO A 2 -18.87 -17.85 -7.33
C PRO A 2 -17.72 -16.86 -7.31
N ILE A 3 -17.13 -16.68 -6.13
CA ILE A 3 -15.97 -15.83 -5.86
C ILE A 3 -14.84 -16.33 -6.77
N LEU A 4 -14.41 -15.52 -7.74
CA LEU A 4 -13.17 -15.80 -8.47
C LEU A 4 -12.03 -15.79 -7.43
N PRO A 5 -11.26 -16.89 -7.31
CA PRO A 5 -10.23 -16.99 -6.31
C PRO A 5 -9.16 -15.93 -6.61
N LYS A 6 -8.74 -15.16 -5.59
CA LYS A 6 -7.51 -14.37 -5.63
C LYS A 6 -6.41 -15.27 -6.18
N LYS A 7 -5.88 -14.97 -7.36
CA LYS A 7 -4.76 -15.71 -7.96
C LYS A 7 -3.59 -15.57 -6.99
N ILE A 8 -3.32 -16.61 -6.21
CA ILE A 8 -2.15 -16.68 -5.36
C ILE A 8 -0.96 -16.65 -6.32
N VAL A 9 -0.27 -15.51 -6.41
CA VAL A 9 0.92 -15.39 -7.26
C VAL A 9 2.03 -16.18 -6.56
N THR A 10 2.25 -17.39 -7.05
CA THR A 10 3.36 -18.24 -6.60
C THR A 10 4.61 -17.95 -7.41
N LEU A 11 5.78 -18.23 -6.83
CA LEU A 11 7.06 -18.16 -7.54
C LEU A 11 7.00 -18.96 -8.85
N ASP A 12 6.40 -20.16 -8.81
CA ASP A 12 6.15 -21.01 -9.98
C ASP A 12 5.30 -20.29 -11.04
N SER A 13 4.15 -19.73 -10.65
CA SER A 13 3.27 -19.03 -11.59
C SER A 13 3.94 -17.83 -12.23
N LYS A 14 4.73 -17.07 -11.47
CA LYS A 14 5.41 -15.89 -11.97
C LYS A 14 6.62 -16.25 -12.83
N HIS A 15 7.38 -17.27 -12.43
CA HIS A 15 8.48 -17.81 -13.23
C HIS A 15 7.98 -18.31 -14.60
N ASN A 16 6.87 -19.05 -14.61
CA ASN A 16 6.26 -19.53 -15.85
C ASN A 16 5.82 -18.38 -16.77
N GLU A 17 5.29 -17.29 -16.23
CA GLU A 17 4.96 -16.08 -17.01
C GLU A 17 6.20 -15.52 -17.75
N PHE A 18 7.35 -15.44 -17.06
CA PHE A 18 8.60 -15.03 -17.70
C PHE A 18 9.10 -16.04 -18.73
N MET A 19 8.95 -17.35 -18.47
CA MET A 19 9.35 -18.39 -19.43
C MET A 19 8.51 -18.30 -20.71
N GLU A 20 7.19 -18.12 -20.57
CA GLU A 20 6.27 -17.90 -21.70
C GLU A 20 6.63 -16.62 -22.48
N GLU A 21 6.97 -15.53 -21.78
CA GLU A 21 7.43 -14.29 -22.41
C GLU A 21 8.71 -14.52 -23.21
N PHE A 22 9.72 -15.18 -22.65
CA PHE A 22 10.99 -15.44 -23.33
C PHE A 22 10.83 -16.39 -24.50
N GLN A 23 9.98 -17.40 -24.36
CA GLN A 23 9.66 -18.32 -25.46
C GLN A 23 8.98 -17.57 -26.60
N ARG A 24 7.95 -16.77 -26.31
CA ARG A 24 7.28 -15.90 -27.31
C ARG A 24 8.26 -14.95 -27.98
N ASN A 25 9.19 -14.37 -27.21
CA ASN A 25 10.22 -13.49 -27.78
C ASN A 25 11.09 -14.25 -28.81
N LYS A 26 11.46 -15.50 -28.53
CA LYS A 26 12.27 -16.34 -29.44
C LYS A 26 11.50 -16.84 -30.65
N THR A 27 10.24 -17.25 -30.48
CA THR A 27 9.45 -17.92 -31.53
C THR A 27 8.66 -16.96 -32.41
N GLU A 28 8.28 -15.79 -31.90
CA GLU A 28 7.39 -14.86 -32.61
C GLU A 28 8.03 -13.49 -32.80
N VAL A 29 8.51 -12.86 -31.72
CA VAL A 29 8.96 -11.45 -31.73
C VAL A 29 10.26 -11.28 -32.50
N PHE A 30 11.30 -12.09 -32.22
CA PHE A 30 12.57 -11.98 -32.94
C PHE A 30 12.45 -12.31 -34.42
N PRO A 31 11.74 -13.37 -34.85
CA PRO A 31 11.48 -13.60 -36.28
C PRO A 31 10.76 -12.43 -36.95
N TYR A 32 9.74 -11.87 -36.30
CA TYR A 32 9.03 -10.70 -36.82
C TYR A 32 9.93 -9.48 -37.00
N ILE A 33 10.75 -9.16 -36.00
CA ILE A 33 11.69 -8.04 -36.07
C ILE A 33 12.75 -8.29 -37.15
N LYS A 34 13.27 -9.51 -37.27
CA LYS A 34 14.23 -9.88 -38.32
C LYS A 34 13.64 -9.75 -39.73
N ASN A 35 12.39 -10.14 -39.93
CA ASN A 35 11.71 -9.94 -41.21
C ASN A 35 11.60 -8.46 -41.56
N LYS A 36 11.23 -7.61 -40.58
CA LYS A 36 11.23 -6.15 -40.78
C LYS A 36 12.60 -5.58 -41.11
N ILE A 37 13.65 -6.05 -40.43
CA ILE A 37 15.04 -5.64 -40.75
C ILE A 37 15.36 -5.99 -42.22
N ASN A 38 15.02 -7.20 -42.65
CA ASN A 38 15.21 -7.62 -44.03
C ASN A 38 14.41 -6.76 -45.03
N ASP A 39 13.18 -6.35 -44.71
CA ASP A 39 12.40 -5.42 -45.54
C ASP A 39 13.11 -4.07 -45.70
N TYR A 40 13.70 -3.54 -44.62
CA TYR A 40 14.49 -2.31 -44.66
C TYR A 40 15.82 -2.50 -45.43
N GLU A 41 16.46 -3.65 -45.33
CA GLU A 41 17.66 -3.97 -46.13
C GLU A 41 17.36 -4.05 -47.63
N ILE A 42 16.24 -4.68 -48.01
CA ILE A 42 15.76 -4.70 -49.41
C ILE A 42 15.48 -3.28 -49.88
N LYS A 43 14.76 -2.47 -49.08
CA LYS A 43 14.46 -1.07 -49.40
C LYS A 43 15.72 -0.22 -49.54
N LYS A 44 16.71 -0.44 -48.67
CA LYS A 44 18.02 0.22 -48.73
C LYS A 44 18.75 -0.13 -50.03
N ASN A 45 18.83 -1.42 -50.37
CA ASN A 45 19.52 -1.89 -51.58
C ASN A 45 18.85 -1.38 -52.87
N ALA A 46 17.51 -1.32 -52.90
CA ALA A 46 16.76 -0.77 -54.03
C ALA A 46 17.00 0.75 -54.22
N ASN A 47 17.40 1.46 -53.18
CA ASN A 47 17.60 2.91 -53.16
C ASN A 47 19.06 3.30 -52.89
N ILE A 48 20.02 2.45 -53.29
CA ILE A 48 21.44 2.60 -52.90
C ILE A 48 22.07 3.95 -53.28
N ASN A 49 21.56 4.58 -54.35
CA ASN A 49 22.02 5.89 -54.82
C ASN A 49 21.35 7.07 -54.10
N ASN A 50 20.35 6.83 -53.25
CA ASN A 50 19.64 7.86 -52.48
C ASN A 50 20.12 7.87 -51.02
N SER A 51 21.11 8.72 -50.75
CA SER A 51 21.76 8.87 -49.44
C SER A 51 20.79 9.13 -48.27
N LEU A 52 19.69 9.86 -48.50
CA LEU A 52 18.68 10.14 -47.47
C LEU A 52 17.91 8.87 -47.09
N ILE A 53 17.40 8.13 -48.08
CA ILE A 53 16.62 6.90 -47.85
C ILE A 53 17.50 5.81 -47.22
N VAL A 54 18.76 5.71 -47.63
CA VAL A 54 19.73 4.77 -47.05
C VAL A 54 19.93 5.04 -45.55
N LYS A 55 20.15 6.31 -45.17
CA LYS A 55 20.30 6.70 -43.76
C LYS A 55 19.05 6.41 -42.93
N GLU A 56 17.87 6.71 -43.45
CA GLU A 56 16.61 6.39 -42.77
C GLU A 56 16.45 4.89 -42.52
N CYS A 57 16.77 4.05 -43.51
CA CYS A 57 16.71 2.60 -43.36
C CYS A 57 17.71 2.10 -42.31
N ASP A 58 18.93 2.65 -42.30
CA ASP A 58 19.94 2.32 -41.29
C ASP A 58 19.50 2.70 -39.86
N ASP A 59 18.89 3.86 -39.67
CA ASP A 59 18.34 4.29 -38.38
C ASP A 59 17.22 3.35 -37.90
N HIS A 60 16.35 2.91 -38.81
CA HIS A 60 15.29 1.95 -38.49
C HIS A 60 15.84 0.57 -38.11
N ILE A 61 16.83 0.07 -38.86
CA ILE A 61 17.50 -1.19 -38.57
C ILE A 61 18.20 -1.13 -37.20
N ASN A 62 18.90 -0.03 -36.90
CA ASN A 62 19.57 0.16 -35.61
C ASN A 62 18.57 0.13 -34.44
N LYS A 63 17.45 0.86 -34.54
CA LYS A 63 16.38 0.82 -33.51
C LYS A 63 15.82 -0.58 -33.30
N LEU A 64 15.59 -1.33 -34.37
CA LEU A 64 15.08 -2.70 -34.28
C LEU A 64 16.10 -3.65 -33.62
N ASN A 65 17.39 -3.47 -33.91
CA ASN A 65 18.47 -4.21 -33.25
C ASN A 65 18.59 -3.86 -31.76
N GLU A 66 18.43 -2.59 -31.38
CA GLU A 66 18.38 -2.17 -29.98
C GLU A 66 17.24 -2.84 -29.21
N ILE A 67 16.06 -2.95 -29.83
CA ILE A 67 14.91 -3.66 -29.24
C ILE A 67 15.26 -5.13 -29.00
N ILE A 68 15.84 -5.83 -29.98
CA ILE A 68 16.29 -7.23 -29.80
C ILE A 68 17.29 -7.33 -28.66
N ASN A 69 18.27 -6.43 -28.59
CA ASN A 69 19.31 -6.46 -27.57
C ASN A 69 18.74 -6.19 -26.17
N SER A 70 17.80 -5.25 -26.03
CA SER A 70 17.13 -4.97 -24.76
C SER A 70 16.29 -6.16 -24.27
N LEU A 71 15.59 -6.87 -25.15
CA LEU A 71 14.83 -8.07 -24.82
C LEU A 71 15.73 -9.23 -24.40
N LYS A 72 16.85 -9.45 -25.11
CA LYS A 72 17.87 -10.45 -24.71
C LYS A 72 18.50 -10.10 -23.37
N LYS A 73 18.81 -8.81 -23.15
CA LYS A 73 19.35 -8.33 -21.88
C LYS A 73 18.37 -8.55 -20.74
N LYS A 74 17.07 -8.29 -20.94
CA LYS A 74 16.03 -8.58 -19.95
C LYS A 74 16.00 -10.06 -19.54
N GLU A 75 16.14 -10.98 -20.49
CA GLU A 75 16.24 -12.42 -20.22
C GLU A 75 17.50 -12.76 -19.40
N ILE A 76 18.66 -12.22 -19.78
CA ILE A 76 19.93 -12.42 -19.05
C ILE A 76 19.84 -11.87 -17.62
N ASP A 77 19.41 -10.62 -17.46
CA ASP A 77 19.28 -9.95 -16.17
C ASP A 77 18.31 -10.71 -15.25
N TYR A 78 17.23 -11.25 -15.81
CA TYR A 78 16.29 -12.10 -15.08
C TYR A 78 16.99 -13.33 -14.48
N TYR A 79 17.77 -14.07 -15.28
CA TYR A 79 18.48 -15.26 -14.79
C TYR A 79 19.63 -14.92 -13.85
N LEU A 80 20.36 -13.82 -14.07
CA LEU A 80 21.42 -13.37 -13.17
C LEU A 80 20.86 -13.02 -11.77
N ASN A 81 19.74 -12.33 -11.73
CA ASN A 81 19.14 -11.88 -10.47
C ASN A 81 18.36 -12.99 -9.75
N ASN A 82 17.77 -13.94 -10.50
CA ASN A 82 16.84 -14.92 -9.94
C ASN A 82 17.31 -16.38 -10.00
N GLY A 83 18.37 -16.70 -10.74
CA GLY A 83 18.80 -18.07 -11.02
C GLY A 83 19.07 -18.89 -9.77
N ASN A 84 19.83 -18.33 -8.81
CA ASN A 84 20.11 -19.00 -7.54
C ASN A 84 18.84 -19.21 -6.70
N ILE A 85 17.90 -18.26 -6.77
CA ILE A 85 16.64 -18.32 -6.00
C ILE A 85 15.72 -19.41 -6.56
N ILE A 86 15.56 -19.42 -7.88
CA ILE A 86 14.78 -20.44 -8.61
C ILE A 86 15.37 -21.84 -8.36
N TYR A 87 16.69 -21.98 -8.48
CA TYR A 87 17.38 -23.24 -8.24
C TYR A 87 17.14 -23.76 -6.81
N ASN A 88 17.30 -22.91 -5.80
CA ASN A 88 17.08 -23.28 -4.41
C ASN A 88 15.62 -23.67 -4.14
N PHE A 89 14.67 -22.94 -4.73
CA PHE A 89 13.24 -23.22 -4.61
C PHE A 89 12.90 -24.63 -5.15
N TYR A 90 13.29 -24.95 -6.39
CA TYR A 90 12.99 -26.25 -6.99
C TYR A 90 13.76 -27.41 -6.35
N LYS A 91 15.00 -27.18 -5.88
CA LYS A 91 15.78 -28.17 -5.13
C LYS A 91 15.12 -28.52 -3.80
N GLN A 92 14.55 -27.55 -3.11
CA GLN A 92 13.83 -27.78 -1.85
C GLN A 92 12.48 -28.46 -2.08
N LYS A 93 11.73 -28.08 -3.14
CA LYS A 93 10.48 -28.75 -3.54
C LYS A 93 10.68 -30.24 -3.79
N GLN A 94 11.76 -30.62 -4.50
CA GLN A 94 12.12 -32.03 -4.72
C GLN A 94 12.49 -32.80 -3.44
N ASN A 95 13.02 -32.13 -2.42
CA ASN A 95 13.35 -32.76 -1.14
C ASN A 95 12.12 -32.97 -0.24
N ILE A 96 11.12 -32.09 -0.35
CA ILE A 96 9.85 -32.19 0.38
C ILE A 96 9.02 -33.36 -0.15
N ASP A 97 8.96 -33.56 -1.47
CA ASP A 97 8.24 -34.68 -2.09
C ASP A 97 8.83 -36.07 -1.73
N LYS A 98 10.10 -36.12 -1.29
CA LYS A 98 10.78 -37.37 -0.91
C LYS A 98 10.63 -37.75 0.57
N ASN A 99 10.38 -36.78 1.47
CA ASN A 99 10.32 -37.01 2.92
C ASN A 99 8.94 -36.61 3.47
N LYS A 100 7.98 -37.56 3.47
CA LYS A 100 6.58 -37.34 3.92
C LYS A 100 6.37 -37.09 5.42
N THR A 101 7.43 -36.90 6.19
CA THR A 101 7.36 -36.58 7.63
C THR A 101 8.64 -35.83 7.97
N PHE A 102 8.57 -34.58 8.43
CA PHE A 102 9.47 -33.98 9.45
C PHE A 102 9.17 -32.47 9.65
N LEU A 103 8.57 -32.17 10.81
CA LEU A 103 8.81 -31.03 11.71
C LEU A 103 9.09 -29.63 11.10
N VAL A 104 8.02 -28.83 11.06
CA VAL A 104 8.03 -27.38 10.85
C VAL A 104 8.47 -26.68 12.13
N THR A 105 9.75 -26.36 12.32
CA THR A 105 10.14 -25.36 13.34
C THR A 105 11.38 -24.51 13.05
N LYS A 106 12.23 -24.76 12.04
CA LYS A 106 13.42 -23.89 11.80
C LYS A 106 13.80 -23.56 10.35
N LYS A 107 13.17 -24.15 9.34
CA LYS A 107 13.54 -23.94 7.91
C LYS A 107 12.56 -23.07 7.10
N THR A 108 11.52 -22.54 7.72
CA THR A 108 10.50 -21.70 7.05
C THR A 108 11.01 -20.28 6.76
N ASN A 109 11.93 -19.75 7.57
CA ASN A 109 12.41 -18.37 7.40
C ASN A 109 13.26 -18.17 6.14
N ASP A 110 14.09 -19.15 5.76
CA ASP A 110 14.91 -19.07 4.54
C ASP A 110 14.07 -19.19 3.27
N LEU A 111 13.01 -20.01 3.27
CA LEU A 111 12.13 -20.19 2.12
C LEU A 111 11.29 -18.93 1.88
N GLN A 112 10.73 -18.35 2.95
CA GLN A 112 9.96 -17.11 2.88
C GLN A 112 10.85 -15.94 2.41
N SER A 113 12.09 -15.86 2.91
CA SER A 113 13.10 -14.87 2.49
C SER A 113 13.46 -14.98 1.00
N ASN A 114 13.67 -16.20 0.50
CA ASN A 114 13.97 -16.44 -0.92
C ASN A 114 12.81 -16.09 -1.84
N ILE A 115 11.57 -16.45 -1.47
CA ILE A 115 10.37 -16.09 -2.24
C ILE A 115 10.17 -14.58 -2.25
N ASN A 116 10.37 -13.89 -1.12
CA ASN A 116 10.30 -12.44 -1.05
C ASN A 116 11.37 -11.77 -1.92
N LYS A 117 12.61 -12.27 -1.89
CA LYS A 117 13.71 -11.76 -2.73
C LYS A 117 13.44 -11.95 -4.23
N TYR A 118 12.86 -13.09 -4.60
CA TYR A 118 12.41 -13.32 -5.97
C TYR A 118 11.30 -12.34 -6.38
N LEU A 119 10.27 -12.16 -5.54
CA LEU A 119 9.18 -11.23 -5.81
C LEU A 119 9.67 -9.78 -5.93
N LEU A 120 10.66 -9.37 -5.15
CA LEU A 120 11.31 -8.05 -5.27
C LEU A 120 12.06 -7.89 -6.59
N ASN A 121 12.74 -8.94 -7.06
CA ASN A 121 13.46 -8.91 -8.32
C ASN A 121 12.54 -8.96 -9.55
N THR A 122 11.33 -9.51 -9.42
CA THR A 122 10.39 -9.71 -10.54
C THR A 122 9.22 -8.74 -10.57
N ASP A 123 8.78 -8.23 -9.41
CA ASP A 123 7.66 -7.31 -9.27
C ASP A 123 8.04 -6.14 -8.33
N ASN A 124 8.32 -4.98 -8.92
CA ASN A 124 8.51 -3.70 -8.21
C ASN A 124 7.24 -3.20 -7.47
N LYS A 125 6.21 -4.02 -7.29
CA LYS A 125 4.87 -3.64 -6.80
C LYS A 125 4.41 -4.36 -5.55
N GLN A 126 5.20 -5.27 -4.97
CA GLN A 126 4.85 -5.94 -3.72
C GLN A 126 6.02 -5.93 -2.74
N LEU A 127 6.38 -4.74 -2.26
CA LEU A 127 7.10 -4.60 -1.01
C LEU A 127 6.11 -4.81 0.13
N ASN A 128 6.12 -6.01 0.72
CA ASN A 128 5.43 -6.25 1.98
C ASN A 128 6.30 -5.68 3.11
N MET A 129 6.01 -4.44 3.52
CA MET A 129 6.77 -3.69 4.52
C MET A 129 6.80 -4.35 5.90
N ASP A 130 5.88 -5.30 6.14
CA ASP A 130 5.79 -6.06 7.39
C ASP A 130 7.00 -7.01 7.60
N ASN A 131 7.80 -7.28 6.57
CA ASN A 131 8.97 -8.16 6.66
C ASN A 131 10.29 -7.44 7.01
N PHE A 132 10.28 -6.11 7.19
CA PHE A 132 11.47 -5.34 7.59
C PHE A 132 11.56 -5.05 9.09
N VAL A 133 10.65 -5.63 9.89
CA VAL A 133 10.80 -5.64 11.36
C VAL A 133 11.84 -6.70 11.70
N TYR A 134 13.09 -6.28 11.89
CA TYR A 134 14.10 -7.12 12.52
C TYR A 134 13.62 -7.48 13.94
N SER A 135 13.16 -8.70 14.14
CA SER A 135 13.01 -9.27 15.49
C SER A 135 14.42 -9.57 16.03
N LYS A 136 15.09 -8.57 16.59
CA LYS A 136 16.35 -8.77 17.30
C LYS A 136 16.19 -8.33 18.74
N PHE A 137 15.36 -9.08 19.47
CA PHE A 137 15.23 -8.97 20.93
C PHE A 137 15.79 -10.21 21.64
N GLU A 138 16.53 -11.10 20.97
CA GLU A 138 17.17 -12.25 21.60
C GLU A 138 18.56 -11.88 22.13
N CYS A 139 18.82 -12.18 23.41
CA CYS A 139 20.11 -11.91 24.03
C CYS A 139 21.19 -12.86 23.51
N ASN A 140 22.14 -12.35 22.73
CA ASN A 140 23.27 -13.12 22.17
C ASN A 140 24.15 -13.80 23.22
N ASN A 141 24.11 -13.34 24.48
CA ASN A 141 24.92 -13.90 25.56
C ASN A 141 24.31 -15.17 26.18
N CYS A 142 22.98 -15.28 26.26
CA CYS A 142 22.32 -16.43 26.88
C CYS A 142 21.37 -17.20 25.95
N ASN A 143 21.04 -16.67 24.78
CA ASN A 143 20.11 -17.22 23.77
C ASN A 143 18.73 -17.66 24.32
N HIS A 144 18.38 -17.25 25.55
CA HIS A 144 17.12 -17.59 26.22
C HIS A 144 16.42 -16.36 26.80
N GLY A 145 17.11 -15.23 26.89
CA GLY A 145 16.58 -13.98 27.45
C GLY A 145 16.23 -12.96 26.39
N GLU A 146 15.29 -12.10 26.73
CA GLU A 146 14.82 -11.01 25.88
C GLU A 146 15.55 -9.71 26.25
N LEU A 147 16.00 -8.96 25.24
CA LEU A 147 16.64 -7.66 25.38
C LEU A 147 15.57 -6.57 25.53
N ILE A 148 15.40 -6.07 26.75
CA ILE A 148 14.46 -5.00 27.09
C ILE A 148 15.17 -3.66 26.95
N GLN A 149 14.61 -2.76 26.14
CA GLN A 149 15.14 -1.40 25.99
C GLN A 149 14.81 -0.56 27.22
N ILE A 150 15.84 0.09 27.80
CA ILE A 150 15.67 1.10 28.84
C ILE A 150 15.56 2.45 28.14
N GLU A 151 14.38 3.06 28.20
CA GLU A 151 14.03 4.30 27.48
C GLU A 151 14.92 5.50 27.85
N GLU A 152 15.50 5.49 29.05
CA GLU A 152 16.27 6.63 29.60
C GLU A 152 17.75 6.65 29.17
N ASP A 153 18.35 5.49 28.86
CA ASP A 153 19.81 5.39 28.64
C ASP A 153 20.22 4.81 27.27
N GLY A 154 19.28 4.46 26.39
CA GLY A 154 19.60 3.86 25.07
C GLY A 154 20.26 2.47 25.15
N ASN A 155 20.12 1.82 26.31
CA ASN A 155 20.70 0.52 26.63
C ASN A 155 19.65 -0.58 26.54
N PHE A 156 20.03 -1.74 26.03
CA PHE A 156 19.24 -2.96 26.08
C PHE A 156 19.73 -3.84 27.23
N VAL A 157 18.84 -4.31 28.09
CA VAL A 157 19.17 -5.23 29.19
C VAL A 157 18.43 -6.54 29.02
N CYS A 158 19.16 -7.64 29.09
CA CYS A 158 18.59 -8.98 29.05
C CYS A 158 17.86 -9.31 30.36
N ASN A 159 16.59 -9.70 30.26
CA ASN A 159 15.76 -10.07 31.41
C ASN A 159 16.16 -11.40 32.09
N ASN A 160 17.01 -12.20 31.46
CA ASN A 160 17.40 -13.53 31.96
C ASN A 160 18.84 -13.57 32.51
N CYS A 161 19.81 -12.93 31.84
CA CYS A 161 21.22 -12.97 32.25
C CYS A 161 21.81 -11.61 32.63
N GLY A 162 21.03 -10.54 32.56
CA GLY A 162 21.47 -9.19 32.93
C GLY A 162 22.51 -8.58 31.99
N PHE A 163 22.74 -9.18 30.82
CA PHE A 163 23.65 -8.63 29.81
C PHE A 163 23.13 -7.30 29.27
N THR A 164 23.99 -6.28 29.24
CA THR A 164 23.66 -4.93 28.78
C THR A 164 24.39 -4.60 27.48
N GLU A 165 23.65 -4.19 26.46
CA GLU A 165 24.17 -3.78 25.14
C GLU A 165 23.83 -2.31 24.88
N THR A 166 24.84 -1.48 24.59
CA THR A 166 24.69 -0.06 24.29
C THR A 166 24.50 0.12 22.78
N SER A 167 23.37 0.73 22.36
CA SER A 167 23.16 1.03 20.94
C SER A 167 23.71 2.41 20.60
N LEU A 168 24.77 2.47 19.78
CA LEU A 168 25.14 3.69 19.07
C LEU A 168 24.11 3.93 17.96
N VAL A 169 23.17 4.85 18.18
CA VAL A 169 22.24 5.27 17.12
C VAL A 169 23.00 6.16 16.13
N THR A 170 23.59 5.56 15.09
CA THR A 170 23.96 6.30 13.89
C THR A 170 22.69 6.57 13.08
N ASN A 171 22.31 7.85 12.99
CA ASN A 171 21.25 8.34 12.13
C ASN A 171 21.65 8.21 10.64
N ASP A 172 21.71 6.99 10.12
CA ASP A 172 21.82 6.77 8.67
C ASP A 172 20.44 6.87 8.03
N LYS A 173 19.92 8.10 7.95
CA LYS A 173 18.82 8.41 7.03
C LYS A 173 19.36 8.28 5.60
N THR A 174 19.22 7.09 5.02
CA THR A 174 19.60 6.84 3.62
C THR A 174 18.54 7.45 2.69
N TYR A 175 18.60 8.76 2.48
CA TYR A 175 17.88 9.45 1.39
C TYR A 175 18.57 9.19 0.05
N LYS A 176 18.56 7.94 -0.42
CA LYS A 176 19.03 7.62 -1.77
C LYS A 176 17.86 7.00 -2.54
N GLU A 177 17.33 7.82 -3.44
CA GLU A 177 16.27 7.58 -4.43
C GLU A 177 14.82 7.85 -3.98
N PRO A 178 14.17 8.91 -4.52
CA PRO A 178 12.75 9.12 -4.32
C PRO A 178 11.95 7.96 -4.97
N PRO A 179 10.92 7.42 -4.31
CA PRO A 179 10.04 6.43 -4.92
C PRO A 179 9.36 7.01 -6.16
N LYS A 180 9.18 6.19 -7.21
CA LYS A 180 8.46 6.60 -8.44
C LYS A 180 7.09 7.21 -8.07
N GLU A 181 6.82 8.41 -8.55
CA GLU A 181 5.75 9.31 -8.08
C GLU A 181 4.37 8.63 -7.96
N ILE A 182 3.99 7.77 -8.90
CA ILE A 182 2.68 7.09 -8.90
C ILE A 182 2.53 6.12 -7.71
N SER A 183 3.59 5.41 -7.34
CA SER A 183 3.61 4.50 -6.18
C SER A 183 3.60 5.29 -4.87
N TYR A 184 4.28 6.44 -4.86
CA TYR A 184 4.32 7.33 -3.70
C TYR A 184 2.94 7.90 -3.38
N TYR A 185 2.20 8.39 -4.38
CA TYR A 185 0.85 8.92 -4.17
C TYR A 185 -0.20 7.87 -3.76
N ALA A 186 -0.16 6.66 -4.34
CA ALA A 186 -1.04 5.57 -3.92
C ALA A 186 -0.75 5.13 -2.47
N TYR A 187 0.54 5.04 -2.11
CA TYR A 187 0.99 4.73 -0.76
C TYR A 187 0.55 5.81 0.25
N GLN A 188 0.67 7.09 -0.09
CA GLN A 188 0.22 8.19 0.76
C GLN A 188 -1.29 8.18 1.02
N LYS A 189 -2.13 7.88 0.01
CA LYS A 189 -3.59 7.83 0.17
C LYS A 189 -4.03 6.74 1.15
N ILE A 190 -3.38 5.57 1.10
CA ILE A 190 -3.66 4.47 2.04
C ILE A 190 -3.31 4.89 3.46
N ASN A 191 -2.15 5.52 3.66
CA ASN A 191 -1.74 5.98 4.99
C ASN A 191 -2.70 7.03 5.54
N HIS A 192 -3.10 7.99 4.71
CA HIS A 192 -4.09 8.97 5.13
C HIS A 192 -5.46 8.35 5.44
N PHE A 193 -5.89 7.31 4.70
CA PHE A 193 -7.11 6.59 5.06
C PHE A 193 -6.99 5.86 6.41
N LYS A 194 -5.82 5.26 6.71
CA LYS A 194 -5.53 4.67 8.02
C LYS A 194 -5.57 5.73 9.14
N GLU A 195 -5.02 6.92 8.90
CA GLU A 195 -5.10 8.06 9.82
C GLU A 195 -6.56 8.47 10.06
N ILE A 196 -7.39 8.55 9.02
CA ILE A 196 -8.82 8.88 9.16
C ILE A 196 -9.54 7.83 10.01
N ILE A 197 -9.21 6.54 9.87
CA ILE A 197 -9.73 5.47 10.73
C ILE A 197 -9.27 5.67 12.18
N ALA A 198 -7.99 6.02 12.41
CA ALA A 198 -7.46 6.25 13.75
C ALA A 198 -8.11 7.48 14.41
N GLN A 199 -8.22 8.59 13.68
CA GLN A 199 -8.93 9.81 14.09
C GLN A 199 -10.39 9.52 14.43
N PHE A 200 -11.10 8.79 13.57
CA PHE A 200 -12.50 8.43 13.81
C PHE A 200 -12.70 7.59 15.07
N GLN A 201 -11.73 6.73 15.40
CA GLN A 201 -11.73 5.92 16.62
C GLN A 201 -11.13 6.62 17.84
N GLY A 202 -10.66 7.87 17.70
CA GLY A 202 -9.93 8.58 18.75
C GLY A 202 -8.65 7.88 19.21
N LYS A 203 -8.05 7.01 18.38
CA LYS A 203 -6.81 6.26 18.67
C LYS A 203 -5.58 7.11 18.31
N GLU A 204 -5.60 8.38 18.68
CA GLU A 204 -4.56 9.34 18.35
C GLU A 204 -3.53 9.43 19.47
N THR A 205 -2.27 9.65 19.13
CA THR A 205 -1.16 9.78 20.11
C THR A 205 -0.83 11.23 20.46
N ILE A 206 -1.63 12.18 19.98
CA ILE A 206 -1.43 13.61 20.23
C ILE A 206 -1.74 13.95 21.69
N LYS A 207 -0.87 14.78 22.28
CA LYS A 207 -1.08 15.38 23.59
C LYS A 207 -1.75 16.74 23.42
N ILE A 208 -3.01 16.85 23.83
CA ILE A 208 -3.72 18.13 23.90
C ILE A 208 -3.44 18.75 25.27
N ASP A 209 -2.97 20.01 25.28
CA ASP A 209 -2.72 20.76 26.51
C ASP A 209 -3.98 20.81 27.40
N GLU A 210 -3.82 20.52 28.68
CA GLU A 210 -4.90 20.52 29.68
C GLU A 210 -5.62 21.87 29.77
N ASN A 211 -4.92 22.98 29.50
CA ASN A 211 -5.52 24.32 29.43
C ASN A 211 -6.56 24.38 28.32
N ILE A 212 -6.28 23.81 27.15
CA ILE A 212 -7.21 23.77 26.01
C ILE A 212 -8.41 22.89 26.35
N VAL A 213 -8.18 21.72 26.95
CA VAL A 213 -9.27 20.84 27.42
C VAL A 213 -10.16 21.58 28.41
N THR A 214 -9.57 22.34 29.33
CA THR A 214 -10.29 23.15 30.33
C THR A 214 -11.10 24.27 29.68
N ILE A 215 -10.55 24.98 28.70
CA ILE A 215 -11.27 26.01 27.93
C ILE A 215 -12.49 25.41 27.22
N ILE A 216 -12.32 24.26 26.56
CA ILE A 216 -13.43 23.55 25.90
C ILE A 216 -14.48 23.12 26.93
N LYS A 217 -14.06 22.57 28.07
CA LYS A 217 -14.95 22.16 29.17
C LYS A 217 -15.77 23.33 29.71
N ASN A 218 -15.15 24.50 29.88
CA ASN A 218 -15.84 25.70 30.34
C ASN A 218 -16.84 26.21 29.30
N GLN A 219 -16.52 26.12 28.01
CA GLN A 219 -17.45 26.49 26.94
C GLN A 219 -18.67 25.54 26.89
N VAL A 220 -18.46 24.23 27.02
CA VAL A 220 -19.55 23.23 27.13
C VAL A 220 -20.47 23.54 28.31
N LYS A 221 -19.90 23.86 29.49
CA LYS A 221 -20.66 24.26 30.68
C LYS A 221 -21.44 25.56 30.48
N LYS A 222 -20.81 26.55 29.85
CA LYS A 222 -21.43 27.86 29.56
C LYS A 222 -22.65 27.72 28.64
N GLU A 223 -22.56 26.83 27.65
CA GLU A 223 -23.67 26.52 26.73
C GLU A 223 -24.68 25.52 27.32
N ARG A 224 -24.46 25.03 28.55
CA ARG A 224 -25.31 24.06 29.27
C ARG A 224 -25.62 22.80 28.45
N ILE A 225 -24.62 22.32 27.72
CA ILE A 225 -24.76 21.13 26.85
C ILE A 225 -24.68 19.87 27.72
N SER A 226 -25.66 18.97 27.58
CA SER A 226 -25.65 17.65 28.23
C SER A 226 -24.64 16.71 27.56
N LEU A 227 -24.19 15.68 28.28
CA LEU A 227 -23.26 14.68 27.74
C LEU A 227 -23.82 13.95 26.50
N GLU A 228 -25.13 13.69 26.47
CA GLU A 228 -25.81 13.07 25.33
C GLU A 228 -25.74 13.94 24.07
N ASN A 229 -25.95 15.25 24.21
CA ASN A 229 -25.85 16.18 23.09
C ASN A 229 -24.40 16.42 22.65
N LEU A 230 -23.44 16.21 23.57
CA LEU A 230 -22.03 16.37 23.28
C LEU A 230 -21.49 15.26 22.36
N ASP A 231 -22.13 14.08 22.28
CA ASP A 231 -21.83 13.01 21.31
C ASP A 231 -22.27 13.35 19.86
N ASN A 232 -22.07 14.61 19.46
CA ASN A 232 -22.37 15.13 18.15
C ASN A 232 -21.14 15.86 17.59
N TYR A 233 -20.60 15.33 16.50
CA TYR A 233 -19.41 15.87 15.83
C TYR A 233 -19.57 17.35 15.42
N GLU A 234 -20.72 17.73 14.85
CA GLU A 234 -20.96 19.10 14.39
C GLU A 234 -21.10 20.08 15.56
N LEU A 235 -21.67 19.63 16.68
CA LEU A 235 -21.73 20.45 17.89
C LEU A 235 -20.33 20.73 18.43
N MET A 236 -19.50 19.69 18.58
CA MET A 236 -18.11 19.87 19.04
C MET A 236 -17.31 20.76 18.08
N LYS A 237 -17.46 20.56 16.76
CA LYS A 237 -16.84 21.43 15.75
C LYS A 237 -17.27 22.89 15.88
N ASN A 238 -18.53 23.15 16.18
CA ASN A 238 -19.04 24.50 16.43
C ASN A 238 -18.44 25.12 17.69
N ILE A 239 -18.27 24.36 18.77
CA ILE A 239 -17.61 24.81 20.00
C ILE A 239 -16.16 25.20 19.71
N LEU A 240 -15.41 24.32 19.05
CA LEU A 240 -14.02 24.59 18.64
C LEU A 240 -13.92 25.83 17.74
N ARG A 241 -14.88 26.01 16.82
CA ARG A 241 -14.95 27.21 15.96
C ARG A 241 -15.14 28.49 16.76
N LYS A 242 -16.04 28.50 17.76
CA LYS A 242 -16.27 29.67 18.64
C LYS A 242 -15.02 30.03 19.44
N LEU A 243 -14.25 29.02 19.84
CA LEU A 243 -12.99 29.17 20.59
C LEU A 243 -11.78 29.49 19.68
N LYS A 244 -11.99 29.57 18.35
CA LYS A 244 -10.91 29.75 17.35
C LYS A 244 -9.86 28.63 17.38
N LEU A 245 -10.29 27.42 17.71
CA LEU A 245 -9.47 26.21 17.85
C LEU A 245 -9.59 25.30 16.60
N SER A 246 -9.40 25.87 15.41
CA SER A 246 -9.58 25.13 14.15
C SER A 246 -8.57 24.00 13.93
N GLN A 247 -7.38 24.10 14.52
CA GLN A 247 -6.34 23.07 14.46
C GLN A 247 -6.76 21.74 15.09
N TYR A 248 -7.84 21.72 15.88
CA TYR A 248 -8.31 20.53 16.57
C TYR A 248 -9.53 19.86 15.90
N TYR A 249 -9.93 20.30 14.70
CA TYR A 249 -11.10 19.72 14.01
C TYR A 249 -10.91 18.26 13.60
N GLU A 250 -9.67 17.84 13.34
CA GLU A 250 -9.34 16.45 13.02
C GLU A 250 -9.40 15.55 14.27
N HIS A 251 -9.14 16.14 15.45
CA HIS A 251 -9.06 15.46 16.74
C HIS A 251 -10.39 15.44 17.52
N ILE A 252 -11.53 15.70 16.86
CA ILE A 252 -12.82 15.84 17.55
C ILE A 252 -13.19 14.57 18.32
N PHE A 253 -13.03 13.38 17.75
CA PHE A 253 -13.37 12.14 18.44
C PHE A 253 -12.42 11.86 19.62
N PHE A 254 -11.14 12.20 19.49
CA PHE A 254 -10.20 12.13 20.60
C PHE A 254 -10.59 13.10 21.72
N ILE A 255 -10.93 14.35 21.39
CA ILE A 255 -11.42 15.34 22.36
C ILE A 255 -12.68 14.84 23.06
N LEU A 256 -13.65 14.29 22.32
CA LEU A 256 -14.87 13.72 22.90
C LEU A 256 -14.56 12.58 23.89
N SER A 257 -13.53 11.79 23.61
CA SER A 257 -13.07 10.74 24.53
C SER A 257 -12.54 11.28 25.86
N LEU A 258 -11.88 12.46 25.85
CA LEU A 258 -11.45 13.15 27.07
C LEU A 258 -12.63 13.64 27.93
N PHE A 259 -13.81 13.81 27.32
CA PHE A 259 -15.06 14.13 28.02
C PHE A 259 -15.86 12.88 28.46
N GLY A 260 -15.31 11.68 28.27
CA GLY A 260 -15.94 10.41 28.65
C GLY A 260 -16.89 9.82 27.61
N ILE A 261 -16.94 10.38 26.40
CA ILE A 261 -17.75 9.84 25.30
C ILE A 261 -16.95 8.78 24.57
N LYS A 262 -17.49 7.56 24.51
CA LYS A 262 -16.82 6.45 23.83
C LYS A 262 -16.76 6.72 22.32
N PRO A 263 -15.55 6.73 21.72
CA PRO A 263 -15.43 6.87 20.27
C PRO A 263 -15.92 5.61 19.55
N PRO A 264 -16.21 5.71 18.24
CA PRO A 264 -16.35 4.56 17.36
C PRO A 264 -15.20 3.55 17.53
N TYR A 265 -15.49 2.26 17.36
CA TYR A 265 -14.47 1.22 17.44
C TYR A 265 -14.66 0.15 16.36
N PHE A 266 -13.70 0.04 15.47
CA PHE A 266 -13.55 -1.05 14.53
C PHE A 266 -12.63 -2.12 15.14
N SER A 267 -13.08 -3.38 15.07
CA SER A 267 -12.22 -4.53 15.34
C SER A 267 -11.12 -4.63 14.28
N HIS A 268 -10.05 -5.36 14.58
CA HIS A 268 -8.96 -5.60 13.62
C HIS A 268 -9.45 -6.11 12.26
N ILE A 269 -10.43 -7.03 12.28
CA ILE A 269 -11.02 -7.61 11.06
C ILE A 269 -11.85 -6.56 10.30
N GLU A 270 -12.57 -5.68 10.99
CA GLU A 270 -13.30 -4.57 10.35
C GLU A 270 -12.32 -3.56 9.73
N GLU A 271 -11.24 -3.21 10.42
CA GLU A 271 -10.19 -2.31 9.91
C GLU A 271 -9.51 -2.89 8.67
N GLU A 272 -9.10 -4.15 8.70
CA GLU A 272 -8.51 -4.83 7.53
C GLU A 272 -9.47 -4.86 6.34
N LYS A 273 -10.76 -5.12 6.57
CA LYS A 273 -11.78 -5.09 5.51
C LYS A 273 -11.93 -3.69 4.92
N LEU A 274 -11.95 -2.65 5.74
CA LEU A 274 -11.99 -1.26 5.27
C LEU A 274 -10.75 -0.90 4.45
N ILE A 275 -9.55 -1.27 4.92
CA ILE A 275 -8.29 -1.00 4.23
C ILE A 275 -8.24 -1.73 2.89
N ASN A 276 -8.61 -3.01 2.85
CA ASN A 276 -8.66 -3.78 1.61
C ASN A 276 -9.67 -3.19 0.62
N ALA A 277 -10.86 -2.82 1.08
CA ALA A 277 -11.85 -2.18 0.23
C ALA A 277 -11.37 -0.82 -0.29
N PHE A 278 -10.61 -0.07 0.51
CA PHE A 278 -9.99 1.19 0.09
C PHE A 278 -8.90 0.98 -0.97
N ILE A 279 -8.12 -0.10 -0.89
CA ILE A 279 -7.14 -0.47 -1.91
C ILE A 279 -7.86 -0.79 -3.23
N ASP A 280 -8.96 -1.54 -3.18
CA ASP A 280 -9.70 -1.97 -4.36
C ASP A 280 -10.33 -0.80 -5.13
N ILE A 281 -10.77 0.28 -4.46
CA ILE A 281 -11.38 1.45 -5.13
C ILE A 281 -10.35 2.37 -5.82
N GLN A 282 -9.09 2.37 -5.41
CA GLN A 282 -8.08 3.34 -5.87
C GLN A 282 -7.79 3.29 -7.39
N PRO A 283 -7.65 2.11 -8.02
CA PRO A 283 -7.45 2.02 -9.47
C PRO A 283 -8.61 2.63 -10.26
N TYR A 284 -9.84 2.45 -9.78
CA TYR A 284 -11.06 2.91 -10.46
C TYR A 284 -11.34 4.40 -10.25
N PHE A 285 -10.83 4.99 -9.17
CA PHE A 285 -10.93 6.43 -8.98
C PHE A 285 -10.33 7.22 -10.15
N HIS A 286 -9.15 6.81 -10.66
CA HIS A 286 -8.50 7.50 -11.78
C HIS A 286 -9.30 7.40 -13.09
N LYS A 287 -10.13 6.36 -13.24
CA LYS A 287 -10.98 6.15 -14.42
C LYS A 287 -12.21 7.08 -14.43
N HIS A 288 -12.74 7.41 -13.25
CA HIS A 288 -13.99 8.17 -13.10
C HIS A 288 -13.80 9.58 -12.57
N CYS A 289 -12.56 10.00 -12.27
CA CYS A 289 -12.28 11.35 -11.80
C CYS A 289 -12.44 12.36 -12.95
N PRO A 290 -13.23 13.44 -12.78
CA PRO A 290 -13.33 14.51 -13.76
C PRO A 290 -11.97 15.14 -14.08
N ILE A 291 -11.73 15.52 -15.34
CA ILE A 291 -10.45 16.12 -15.81
C ILE A 291 -10.08 17.38 -15.02
N GLU A 292 -11.07 18.15 -14.58
CA GLU A 292 -10.90 19.39 -13.80
C GLU A 292 -10.57 19.14 -12.31
N ARG A 293 -10.74 17.91 -11.82
CA ARG A 293 -10.52 17.55 -10.42
C ARG A 293 -9.27 16.68 -10.28
N SER A 294 -8.25 17.20 -9.63
CA SER A 294 -7.05 16.45 -9.25
C SER A 294 -7.13 15.83 -7.84
N ASN A 295 -7.99 16.38 -6.98
CA ASN A 295 -8.08 15.98 -5.56
C ASN A 295 -8.92 14.72 -5.37
N PHE A 296 -8.47 13.84 -4.47
CA PHE A 296 -9.19 12.62 -4.09
C PHE A 296 -10.57 12.92 -3.46
N LEU A 297 -11.41 11.88 -3.34
CA LEU A 297 -12.69 11.99 -2.64
C LEU A 297 -12.47 12.36 -1.16
N ASN A 298 -13.50 12.91 -0.54
CA ASN A 298 -13.48 13.19 0.89
C ASN A 298 -13.43 11.85 1.65
N TYR A 299 -12.41 11.67 2.48
CA TYR A 299 -12.14 10.39 3.14
C TYR A 299 -13.24 9.95 4.10
N TYR A 300 -13.97 10.87 4.75
CA TYR A 300 -15.13 10.51 5.57
C TYR A 300 -16.32 10.03 4.73
N ASN A 301 -16.55 10.62 3.55
CA ASN A 301 -17.56 10.10 2.60
C ASN A 301 -17.16 8.73 2.04
N VAL A 302 -15.87 8.51 1.74
CA VAL A 302 -15.36 7.18 1.36
C VAL A 302 -15.56 6.18 2.50
N LEU A 303 -15.16 6.53 3.73
CA LEU A 303 -15.35 5.69 4.91
C LEU A 303 -16.82 5.30 5.11
N TYR A 304 -17.76 6.23 4.90
CA TYR A 304 -19.20 5.96 4.98
C TYR A 304 -19.64 4.85 4.03
N HIS A 305 -19.28 4.97 2.74
CA HIS A 305 -19.63 3.97 1.72
C HIS A 305 -18.93 2.63 1.94
N LEU A 306 -17.67 2.64 2.38
CA LEU A 306 -16.95 1.42 2.69
C LEU A 306 -17.54 0.71 3.91
N CYS A 307 -17.94 1.43 4.95
CA CYS A 307 -18.67 0.88 6.10
C CYS A 307 -19.97 0.19 5.67
N LEU A 308 -20.75 0.82 4.78
CA LEU A 308 -21.95 0.20 4.20
C LEU A 308 -21.61 -1.07 3.42
N HIS A 309 -20.57 -1.04 2.60
CA HIS A 309 -20.13 -2.18 1.79
C HIS A 309 -19.72 -3.38 2.65
N ILE A 310 -18.95 -3.16 3.72
CA ILE A 310 -18.49 -4.24 4.61
C ILE A 310 -19.53 -4.66 5.66
N GLY A 311 -20.71 -4.00 5.70
CA GLY A 311 -21.82 -4.30 6.61
C GLY A 311 -21.71 -3.68 8.00
N VAL A 312 -20.81 -2.72 8.22
CA VAL A 312 -20.61 -2.04 9.52
C VAL A 312 -21.46 -0.78 9.59
N VAL A 313 -22.72 -0.94 10.01
CA VAL A 313 -23.68 0.18 10.07
C VAL A 313 -23.71 0.93 11.41
N LYS A 314 -23.17 0.33 12.47
CA LYS A 314 -23.25 0.78 13.88
C LYS A 314 -22.66 2.17 14.16
N TYR A 315 -21.80 2.71 13.29
CA TYR A 315 -21.15 4.01 13.50
C TYR A 315 -21.46 5.04 12.40
N LEU A 316 -22.30 4.70 11.42
CA LEU A 316 -22.58 5.58 10.28
C LEU A 316 -23.13 6.94 10.71
N TYR A 317 -23.91 6.99 11.80
CA TYR A 317 -24.46 8.24 12.34
C TYR A 317 -23.40 9.18 12.94
N LYS A 318 -22.23 8.65 13.33
CA LYS A 318 -21.11 9.44 13.84
C LYS A 318 -20.19 9.98 12.75
N ILE A 319 -20.26 9.44 11.52
CA ILE A 319 -19.37 9.86 10.43
C ILE A 319 -19.73 11.29 9.98
N PRO A 320 -18.77 12.22 9.96
CA PRO A 320 -18.98 13.58 9.47
C PRO A 320 -19.42 13.59 7.99
N LYS A 321 -20.56 14.21 7.71
CA LYS A 321 -21.08 14.36 6.34
C LYS A 321 -20.64 15.69 5.72
N LEU A 322 -20.52 15.72 4.40
CA LEU A 322 -20.33 16.96 3.64
C LEU A 322 -21.60 17.83 3.77
N LYS A 323 -21.42 19.13 4.07
CA LYS A 323 -22.54 20.08 4.20
C LYS A 323 -23.12 20.50 2.85
N ASP A 324 -22.29 20.54 1.83
CA ASP A 324 -22.66 20.97 0.48
C ASP A 324 -23.30 19.79 -0.27
N HIS A 325 -24.61 19.90 -0.50
CA HIS A 325 -25.41 18.87 -1.15
C HIS A 325 -24.94 18.57 -2.58
N THR A 326 -24.53 19.59 -3.33
CA THR A 326 -24.04 19.42 -4.70
C THR A 326 -22.74 18.62 -4.71
N LYS A 327 -21.82 18.94 -3.79
CA LYS A 327 -20.56 18.18 -3.65
C LYS A 327 -20.80 16.76 -3.17
N LEU A 328 -21.76 16.55 -2.27
CA LEU A 328 -22.13 15.22 -1.81
C LEU A 328 -22.64 14.35 -2.98
N LEU A 329 -23.54 14.88 -3.80
CA LEU A 329 -24.05 14.18 -5.00
C LEU A 329 -22.93 13.84 -5.98
N GLN A 330 -22.01 14.78 -6.24
CA GLN A 330 -20.86 14.54 -7.12
C GLN A 330 -19.94 13.43 -6.58
N HIS A 331 -19.72 13.40 -5.26
CA HIS A 331 -18.93 12.35 -4.62
C HIS A 331 -19.62 10.99 -4.71
N ASP A 332 -20.93 10.96 -4.44
CA ASP A 332 -21.74 9.75 -4.52
C ASP A 332 -21.83 9.22 -5.96
N GLU A 333 -21.87 10.07 -6.97
CA GLU A 333 -21.82 9.67 -8.37
C GLU A 333 -20.49 9.00 -8.74
N ILE A 334 -19.36 9.58 -8.32
CA ILE A 334 -18.04 8.97 -8.52
C ILE A 334 -17.96 7.62 -7.79
N MET A 335 -18.41 7.56 -6.53
CA MET A 335 -18.43 6.30 -5.76
C MET A 335 -19.33 5.25 -6.38
N LYS A 336 -20.49 5.64 -6.91
CA LYS A 336 -21.40 4.75 -7.62
C LYS A 336 -20.74 4.14 -8.85
N ASN A 337 -20.04 4.95 -9.65
CA ASN A 337 -19.34 4.45 -10.84
C ASN A 337 -18.19 3.50 -10.48
N ILE A 338 -17.44 3.81 -9.42
CA ILE A 338 -16.39 2.90 -8.89
C ILE A 338 -17.00 1.59 -8.40
N PHE A 339 -18.09 1.65 -7.63
CA PHE A 339 -18.77 0.46 -7.11
C PHE A 339 -19.33 -0.40 -8.26
N ASN A 340 -19.88 0.21 -9.31
CA ASN A 340 -20.35 -0.50 -10.48
C ASN A 340 -19.22 -1.25 -11.20
N ASP A 341 -18.05 -0.62 -11.38
CA ASP A 341 -16.89 -1.26 -11.99
C ASP A 341 -16.36 -2.46 -11.17
N LEU A 342 -16.46 -2.37 -9.85
CA LEU A 342 -16.10 -3.44 -8.91
C LEU A 342 -17.18 -4.53 -8.78
N GLY A 343 -18.36 -4.34 -9.37
CA GLY A 343 -19.52 -5.21 -9.20
C GLY A 343 -20.12 -5.16 -7.78
N TRP A 344 -19.89 -4.08 -7.05
CA TRP A 344 -20.38 -3.86 -5.68
C TRP A 344 -21.73 -3.16 -5.66
N LYS A 345 -22.56 -3.48 -4.66
CA LYS A 345 -23.83 -2.79 -4.45
C LYS A 345 -23.60 -1.40 -3.86
N PHE A 346 -23.99 -0.37 -4.61
CA PHE A 346 -23.97 1.01 -4.14
C PHE A 346 -25.26 1.37 -3.38
N THR A 347 -25.12 2.13 -2.28
CA THR A 347 -26.25 2.72 -1.55
C THR A 347 -25.99 4.23 -1.41
N PRO A 348 -26.89 5.10 -1.88
CA PRO A 348 -26.70 6.54 -1.79
C PRO A 348 -26.69 7.03 -0.34
N THR A 349 -26.01 8.15 -0.07
CA THR A 349 -25.96 8.77 1.26
C THR A 349 -27.21 9.57 1.64
N ILE A 350 -28.12 9.77 0.68
CA ILE A 350 -29.38 10.51 0.76
C ILE A 350 -30.52 9.62 0.25
#